data_AF-A0AAN2PGL0-F1
#
_entry.id   AF-A0AAN2PGL0-F1
#
_cell.length_a   1.000
_cell.length_b   1.000
_cell.length_c   1.000
_cell.angle_alpha   90.00
_cell.angle_beta   90.00
_cell.angle_gamma   90.00
#
_symmetry.space_group_name_H-M   'P 1'
#
loop_
_entity.id
_entity.type
_entity.pdbx_description
1 polymer ?
#
loop_
_entity_poly.entity_id
_entity_poly.type
_entity_poly.pdbx_seq_one_letter_code
_entity_poly.pdbx_strand_id
1 'polypeptide(L)'
;MEYIKGIDVSHWQGAINWGEVAKTGVKFVFIKATEGTSYSKLSYFKENAPLALAAGLKVGAYHYAKFATVAEAKAEAAYFLDSISSFALNYPVVLDLEENKKKANKKTLTDAAIAFLEAIEKAGYTAMLYTGKYFLENTLDESRLKNYAFWIARYNRTLGRSTDIWQHSDSGKVSGISTKVDLNIAYRDFTNTINTFRTDEPRALKTETTSTYTVTKGDKLSFIAKKHKTTVNSLVSLNGIKDPNKIYIGQKLRLK
;
A
#
# COMPACT_ATOMS: atom_id res chain seq x y z
N MET A 1 14.71 10.22 24.98
CA MET A 1 13.89 10.27 23.75
C MET A 1 12.65 9.44 24.00
N GLU A 2 11.48 9.99 23.76
CA GLU A 2 10.23 9.25 23.87
C GLU A 2 10.10 8.36 22.62
N TYR A 3 10.07 7.05 22.81
CA TYR A 3 9.90 6.09 21.72
C TYR A 3 8.44 6.11 21.26
N ILE A 4 8.22 6.22 19.94
CA ILE A 4 6.88 6.20 19.37
C ILE A 4 6.42 4.74 19.32
N LYS A 5 5.41 4.40 20.12
CA LYS A 5 4.85 3.04 20.19
C LYS A 5 3.84 2.82 19.08
N GLY A 6 3.88 1.63 18.49
CA GLY A 6 2.88 1.18 17.54
C GLY A 6 2.58 -0.30 17.67
N ILE A 7 1.60 -0.72 16.89
CA ILE A 7 1.20 -2.12 16.74
C ILE A 7 1.07 -2.44 15.25
N ASP A 8 0.98 -3.71 14.92
CA ASP A 8 0.49 -4.13 13.63
C ASP A 8 -0.52 -5.27 13.81
N VAL A 9 -1.51 -5.29 12.91
CA VAL A 9 -2.68 -6.17 13.05
C VAL A 9 -3.10 -6.75 11.71
N SER A 10 -3.76 -7.90 11.80
CA SER A 10 -4.39 -8.58 10.68
C SER A 10 -5.73 -9.17 11.12
N HIS A 11 -6.40 -9.91 10.23
CA HIS A 11 -7.66 -10.57 10.54
C HIS A 11 -7.60 -11.51 11.77
N TRP A 12 -6.39 -11.92 12.20
CA TRP A 12 -6.18 -12.71 13.42
C TRP A 12 -6.49 -11.96 14.72
N GLN A 13 -6.47 -10.62 14.71
CA GLN A 13 -6.80 -9.83 15.90
C GLN A 13 -8.31 -9.70 16.13
N GLY A 14 -9.15 -10.09 15.17
CA GLY A 14 -10.60 -10.03 15.32
C GLY A 14 -11.12 -8.60 15.50
N ALA A 15 -12.20 -8.43 16.24
CA ALA A 15 -12.76 -7.10 16.50
C ALA A 15 -11.83 -6.28 17.40
N ILE A 16 -11.56 -5.03 17.03
CA ILE A 16 -10.70 -4.10 17.77
C ILE A 16 -11.48 -2.89 18.24
N ASN A 17 -11.35 -2.54 19.53
CA ASN A 17 -11.81 -1.27 20.06
C ASN A 17 -10.70 -0.21 19.93
N TRP A 18 -10.71 0.53 18.81
CA TRP A 18 -9.71 1.55 18.51
C TRP A 18 -9.67 2.72 19.49
N GLY A 19 -10.81 3.05 20.12
CA GLY A 19 -10.89 4.09 21.15
C GLY A 19 -10.13 3.71 22.42
N GLU A 20 -10.16 2.43 22.80
CA GLU A 20 -9.34 1.91 23.91
C GLU A 20 -7.86 1.80 23.52
N VAL A 21 -7.56 1.34 22.30
CA VAL A 21 -6.17 1.27 21.79
C VAL A 21 -5.50 2.64 21.85
N ALA A 22 -6.17 3.71 21.40
CA ALA A 22 -5.62 5.07 21.41
C ALA A 22 -5.26 5.59 22.82
N LYS A 23 -5.95 5.12 23.86
CA LYS A 23 -5.67 5.48 25.27
C LYS A 23 -4.44 4.78 25.83
N THR A 24 -3.92 3.76 25.18
CA THR A 24 -2.75 2.99 25.66
C THR A 24 -1.40 3.64 25.35
N GLY A 25 -1.41 4.77 24.64
CA GLY A 25 -0.19 5.44 24.16
C GLY A 25 0.35 4.91 22.83
N VAL A 26 -0.33 3.94 22.21
CA VAL A 26 -0.11 3.58 20.79
C VAL A 26 -0.36 4.81 19.92
N LYS A 27 0.56 5.08 18.99
CA LYS A 27 0.52 6.25 18.09
C LYS A 27 0.34 5.88 16.62
N PHE A 28 0.77 4.68 16.22
CA PHE A 28 0.60 4.19 14.86
C PHE A 28 0.17 2.72 14.82
N VAL A 29 -0.43 2.33 13.70
CA VAL A 29 -0.75 0.96 13.36
C VAL A 29 -0.48 0.66 11.88
N PHE A 30 0.11 -0.50 11.61
CA PHE A 30 0.07 -1.11 10.28
C PHE A 30 -1.03 -2.17 10.23
N ILE A 31 -1.88 -2.13 9.20
CA ILE A 31 -2.99 -3.08 9.05
C ILE A 31 -2.78 -3.90 7.78
N LYS A 32 -2.86 -5.22 7.87
CA LYS A 32 -2.75 -6.11 6.70
C LYS A 32 -3.86 -5.81 5.71
N ALA A 33 -3.50 -5.35 4.52
CA ALA A 33 -4.48 -5.09 3.46
C ALA A 33 -4.58 -6.27 2.50
N THR A 34 -3.45 -6.81 2.06
CA THR A 34 -3.40 -7.80 0.98
C THR A 34 -2.31 -8.84 1.20
N GLU A 35 -2.41 -9.95 0.46
CA GLU A 35 -1.45 -11.04 0.39
C GLU A 35 -1.52 -11.63 -1.01
N GLY A 36 -0.38 -11.74 -1.71
CA GLY A 36 -0.37 -12.17 -3.11
C GLY A 36 -1.32 -11.34 -3.98
N THR A 37 -1.90 -11.92 -5.03
CA THR A 37 -2.85 -11.21 -5.92
C THR A 37 -4.31 -11.51 -5.63
N SER A 38 -4.61 -12.24 -4.55
CA SER A 38 -5.97 -12.59 -4.14
C SER A 38 -6.01 -12.82 -2.65
N TYR A 39 -6.70 -11.93 -1.93
CA TYR A 39 -6.82 -12.00 -0.49
C TYR A 39 -8.26 -11.85 -0.03
N SER A 40 -8.80 -12.92 0.57
CA SER A 40 -10.21 -13.00 0.99
C SER A 40 -10.54 -12.18 2.23
N LYS A 41 -9.53 -11.65 2.94
CA LYS A 41 -9.72 -10.89 4.20
C LYS A 41 -9.50 -9.39 4.04
N LEU A 42 -9.55 -8.85 2.82
CA LEU A 42 -9.45 -7.42 2.56
C LEU A 42 -10.53 -6.61 3.32
N SER A 43 -11.70 -7.20 3.59
CA SER A 43 -12.75 -6.56 4.40
C SER A 43 -12.26 -6.12 5.78
N TYR A 44 -11.35 -6.87 6.39
CA TYR A 44 -10.77 -6.53 7.68
C TYR A 44 -10.04 -5.18 7.65
N PHE A 45 -9.24 -4.95 6.60
CA PHE A 45 -8.57 -3.67 6.40
C PHE A 45 -9.56 -2.54 6.15
N LYS A 46 -10.56 -2.78 5.29
CA LYS A 46 -11.58 -1.79 4.93
C LYS A 46 -12.39 -1.31 6.13
N GLU A 47 -12.64 -2.21 7.10
CA GLU A 47 -13.31 -1.89 8.36
C GLU A 47 -12.38 -1.14 9.33
N ASN A 48 -11.16 -1.65 9.55
CA ASN A 48 -10.31 -1.17 10.62
C ASN A 48 -9.54 0.12 10.30
N ALA A 49 -9.11 0.32 9.05
CA ALA A 49 -8.34 1.50 8.67
C ALA A 49 -9.06 2.84 8.97
N PRO A 50 -10.33 3.05 8.56
CA PRO A 50 -11.03 4.30 8.88
C PRO A 50 -11.32 4.46 10.38
N LEU A 51 -11.58 3.37 11.11
CA LEU A 51 -11.82 3.42 12.56
C LEU A 51 -10.54 3.79 13.34
N ALA A 52 -9.39 3.22 12.97
CA ALA A 52 -8.10 3.57 13.54
C ALA A 52 -7.72 5.03 13.24
N LEU A 53 -7.95 5.50 12.01
CA LEU A 53 -7.77 6.91 11.63
C LEU A 53 -8.67 7.84 12.46
N ALA A 54 -9.95 7.50 12.62
CA ALA A 54 -10.91 8.28 13.42
C ALA A 54 -10.55 8.32 14.92
N ALA A 55 -9.90 7.27 15.43
CA ALA A 55 -9.35 7.23 16.79
C ALA A 55 -8.05 8.06 16.95
N GLY A 56 -7.58 8.72 15.89
CA GLY A 56 -6.41 9.60 15.91
C GLY A 56 -5.07 8.88 15.73
N LEU A 57 -5.08 7.59 15.39
CA LEU A 57 -3.85 6.84 15.11
C LEU A 57 -3.30 7.17 13.72
N LYS A 58 -1.99 7.04 13.57
CA LYS A 58 -1.35 7.01 12.26
C LYS A 58 -1.52 5.62 11.66
N VAL A 59 -2.04 5.53 10.44
CA VAL A 59 -2.42 4.27 9.82
C VAL A 59 -1.64 4.06 8.54
N GLY A 60 -0.86 2.99 8.54
CA GLY A 60 -0.22 2.42 7.37
C GLY A 60 -0.87 1.10 6.99
N ALA A 61 -0.53 0.61 5.80
CA ALA A 61 -1.01 -0.68 5.30
C ALA A 61 0.18 -1.55 4.95
N TYR A 62 0.04 -2.87 5.09
CA TYR A 62 1.05 -3.80 4.61
C TYR A 62 0.48 -4.86 3.67
N HIS A 63 1.36 -5.34 2.79
CA HIS A 63 1.13 -6.41 1.84
C HIS A 63 2.08 -7.56 2.11
N TYR A 64 1.54 -8.75 2.37
CA TYR A 64 2.33 -9.96 2.56
C TYR A 64 2.72 -10.55 1.20
N ALA A 65 4.02 -10.58 0.93
CA ALA A 65 4.57 -11.00 -0.36
C ALA A 65 4.42 -12.51 -0.61
N LYS A 66 4.06 -12.87 -1.85
CA LYS A 66 4.09 -14.24 -2.39
C LYS A 66 4.87 -14.35 -3.69
N PHE A 67 5.50 -13.27 -4.13
CA PHE A 67 6.29 -13.22 -5.34
C PHE A 67 7.66 -13.89 -5.20
N ALA A 68 8.22 -14.28 -6.34
CA ALA A 68 9.63 -14.66 -6.50
C ALA A 68 10.31 -13.87 -7.62
N THR A 69 9.52 -13.28 -8.51
CA THR A 69 9.98 -12.59 -9.71
C THR A 69 9.52 -11.14 -9.71
N VAL A 70 10.20 -10.30 -10.50
CA VAL A 70 9.82 -8.90 -10.72
C VAL A 70 8.40 -8.77 -11.29
N ALA A 71 7.99 -9.68 -12.17
CA ALA A 71 6.65 -9.64 -12.76
C ALA A 71 5.55 -9.88 -11.72
N GLU A 72 5.74 -10.89 -10.87
CA GLU A 72 4.82 -11.17 -9.76
C GLU A 72 4.79 -10.02 -8.75
N ALA A 73 5.96 -9.47 -8.38
CA ALA A 73 6.03 -8.35 -7.46
C ALA A 73 5.27 -7.11 -7.98
N LYS A 74 5.36 -6.82 -9.28
CA LYS A 74 4.57 -5.74 -9.90
C LYS A 74 3.06 -6.03 -9.89
N ALA A 75 2.67 -7.29 -10.12
CA ALA A 75 1.25 -7.68 -10.06
C ALA A 75 0.70 -7.56 -8.63
N GLU A 76 1.47 -8.00 -7.63
CA GLU A 76 1.15 -7.87 -6.21
C GLU A 76 1.08 -6.41 -5.77
N ALA A 77 2.03 -5.56 -6.20
CA ALA A 77 2.00 -4.12 -5.92
C ALA A 77 0.77 -3.45 -6.54
N ALA A 78 0.40 -3.79 -7.78
CA ALA A 78 -0.79 -3.26 -8.43
C ALA A 78 -2.08 -3.63 -7.67
N TYR A 79 -2.20 -4.89 -7.26
CA TYR A 79 -3.34 -5.36 -6.45
C TYR A 79 -3.40 -4.65 -5.09
N PHE A 80 -2.26 -4.49 -4.44
CA PHE A 80 -2.17 -3.78 -3.16
C PHE A 80 -2.58 -2.32 -3.28
N LEU A 81 -2.03 -1.60 -4.25
CA LEU A 81 -2.33 -0.19 -4.49
C LEU A 81 -3.80 0.04 -4.82
N ASP A 82 -4.42 -0.82 -5.63
CA ASP A 82 -5.85 -0.77 -5.91
C ASP A 82 -6.67 -0.93 -4.63
N SER A 83 -6.31 -1.92 -3.80
CA SER A 83 -7.00 -2.26 -2.55
C SER A 83 -6.98 -1.15 -1.49
N ILE A 84 -5.96 -0.27 -1.51
CA ILE A 84 -5.80 0.82 -0.54
C ILE A 84 -6.14 2.20 -1.11
N SER A 85 -6.42 2.31 -2.41
CA SER A 85 -6.52 3.59 -3.14
C SER A 85 -7.54 4.59 -2.60
N SER A 86 -8.61 4.10 -1.96
CA SER A 86 -9.69 4.93 -1.39
C SER A 86 -9.43 5.40 0.05
N PHE A 87 -8.31 5.02 0.66
CA PHE A 87 -8.01 5.30 2.06
C PHE A 87 -6.97 6.40 2.18
N ALA A 88 -7.24 7.40 3.02
CA ALA A 88 -6.33 8.50 3.32
C ALA A 88 -5.26 8.07 4.34
N LEU A 89 -4.47 7.06 3.98
CA LEU A 89 -3.38 6.56 4.82
C LEU A 89 -2.39 7.69 5.12
N ASN A 90 -1.99 7.77 6.39
CA ASN A 90 -1.12 8.83 6.93
C ASN A 90 0.08 8.22 7.68
N TYR A 91 0.54 7.07 7.19
CA TYR A 91 1.75 6.37 7.58
C TYR A 91 2.27 5.55 6.38
N PRO A 92 3.50 4.99 6.40
CA PRO A 92 4.07 4.26 5.27
C PRO A 92 3.21 3.09 4.76
N VAL A 93 3.46 2.72 3.51
CA VAL A 93 2.88 1.55 2.86
C VAL A 93 3.98 0.50 2.71
N VAL A 94 3.71 -0.69 3.23
CA VAL A 94 4.75 -1.65 3.60
C VAL A 94 4.71 -2.88 2.69
N LEU A 95 5.88 -3.25 2.16
CA LEU A 95 6.16 -4.60 1.68
C LEU A 95 6.54 -5.47 2.87
N ASP A 96 5.72 -6.46 3.20
CA ASP A 96 6.05 -7.52 4.16
C ASP A 96 6.67 -8.69 3.38
N LEU A 97 7.99 -8.85 3.53
CA LEU A 97 8.78 -9.90 2.87
C LEU A 97 9.56 -10.71 3.92
N GLU A 98 8.95 -11.78 4.38
CA GLU A 98 9.49 -12.66 5.42
C GLU A 98 9.81 -14.09 4.95
N GLU A 99 9.36 -14.46 3.75
CA GLU A 99 9.56 -15.81 3.21
C GLU A 99 10.02 -15.83 1.75
N ASN A 100 10.71 -16.91 1.37
CA ASN A 100 11.12 -17.19 0.00
C ASN A 100 10.72 -18.63 -0.39
N LYS A 101 9.42 -18.93 -0.29
CA LYS A 101 8.88 -20.29 -0.54
C LYS A 101 9.16 -20.81 -1.95
N LYS A 102 9.25 -19.91 -2.92
CA LYS A 102 9.55 -20.18 -4.33
C LYS A 102 11.06 -20.28 -4.62
N LYS A 103 11.93 -20.13 -3.60
CA LYS A 103 13.38 -20.32 -3.66
C LYS A 103 14.08 -19.48 -4.74
N ALA A 104 13.65 -18.23 -4.94
CA ALA A 104 14.39 -17.28 -5.76
C ALA A 104 15.79 -17.08 -5.20
N ASN A 105 16.80 -16.91 -6.06
CA ASN A 105 18.13 -16.52 -5.58
C ASN A 105 18.09 -15.09 -5.01
N LYS A 106 19.09 -14.75 -4.19
CA LYS A 106 19.22 -13.45 -3.50
C LYS A 106 19.04 -12.25 -4.44
N LYS A 107 19.68 -12.28 -5.61
CA LYS A 107 19.60 -11.18 -6.59
C LYS A 107 18.18 -11.04 -7.12
N THR A 108 17.57 -12.13 -7.56
CA THR A 108 16.22 -12.13 -8.14
C THR A 108 15.16 -11.69 -7.12
N LEU A 109 15.25 -12.16 -5.88
CA LEU A 109 14.32 -11.74 -4.83
C LEU A 109 14.48 -10.27 -4.48
N THR A 110 15.73 -9.77 -4.43
CA THR A 110 16.00 -8.34 -4.21
C THR A 110 15.49 -7.48 -5.37
N ASP A 111 15.67 -7.92 -6.62
CA ASP A 111 15.13 -7.23 -7.79
C ASP A 111 13.59 -7.14 -7.72
N ALA A 112 12.94 -8.21 -7.27
CA ALA A 112 11.49 -8.25 -7.08
C ALA A 112 11.02 -7.32 -5.96
N ALA A 113 11.69 -7.31 -4.81
CA ALA A 113 11.40 -6.41 -3.69
C ALA A 113 11.54 -4.93 -4.09
N ILE A 114 12.61 -4.57 -4.80
CA ILE A 114 12.81 -3.20 -5.33
C ILE A 114 11.67 -2.83 -6.27
N ALA A 115 11.29 -3.70 -7.21
CA ALA A 115 10.21 -3.41 -8.15
C ALA A 115 8.85 -3.17 -7.46
N PHE A 116 8.59 -3.85 -6.35
CA PHE A 116 7.41 -3.60 -5.52
C PHE A 116 7.51 -2.22 -4.84
N LEU A 117 8.62 -1.95 -4.15
CA LEU A 117 8.81 -0.70 -3.39
C LEU A 117 8.80 0.53 -4.30
N GLU A 118 9.45 0.46 -5.47
CA GLU A 118 9.39 1.52 -6.49
C GLU A 118 7.96 1.79 -6.98
N ALA A 119 7.13 0.75 -7.11
CA ALA A 119 5.73 0.92 -7.50
C ALA A 119 4.93 1.68 -6.42
N ILE A 120 5.21 1.43 -5.14
CA ILE A 120 4.61 2.14 -4.02
C ILE A 120 5.03 3.62 -4.01
N GLU A 121 6.32 3.92 -4.18
CA GLU A 121 6.82 5.30 -4.26
C GLU A 121 6.26 6.05 -5.47
N LYS A 122 6.21 5.39 -6.64
CA LYS A 122 5.62 5.96 -7.86
C LYS A 122 4.13 6.27 -7.71
N ALA A 123 3.43 5.54 -6.84
CA ALA A 123 2.03 5.83 -6.51
C ALA A 123 1.87 6.98 -5.50
N GLY A 124 2.97 7.55 -5.01
CA GLY A 124 2.98 8.70 -4.10
C GLY A 124 2.95 8.35 -2.63
N TYR A 125 3.21 7.09 -2.28
CA TYR A 125 3.31 6.65 -0.88
C TYR A 125 4.78 6.55 -0.45
N THR A 126 5.05 6.77 0.84
CA THR A 126 6.34 6.37 1.42
C THR A 126 6.40 4.84 1.49
N ALA A 127 7.29 4.24 0.72
CA ALA A 127 7.52 2.80 0.75
C ALA A 127 8.40 2.39 1.94
N MET A 128 8.08 1.23 2.51
CA MET A 128 8.83 0.63 3.62
C MET A 128 8.94 -0.87 3.40
N LEU A 129 10.09 -1.45 3.76
CA LEU A 129 10.29 -2.89 3.79
C LEU A 129 10.19 -3.39 5.23
N TYR A 130 9.22 -4.26 5.48
CA TYR A 130 9.19 -5.13 6.65
C TYR A 130 9.85 -6.47 6.35
N THR A 131 10.74 -6.90 7.25
CA THR A 131 11.35 -8.22 7.18
C THR A 131 12.01 -8.61 8.51
N GLY A 132 12.22 -9.91 8.73
CA GLY A 132 13.01 -10.39 9.88
C GLY A 132 14.50 -10.10 9.71
N LYS A 133 15.21 -9.77 10.81
CA LYS A 133 16.65 -9.45 10.77
C LYS A 133 17.48 -10.50 10.02
N TYR A 134 17.27 -11.78 10.32
CA TYR A 134 18.00 -12.87 9.68
C TYR A 134 17.70 -12.95 8.17
N PHE A 135 16.44 -12.76 7.79
CA PHE A 135 16.03 -12.81 6.38
C PHE A 135 16.67 -11.69 5.57
N LEU A 136 16.70 -10.47 6.11
CA LEU A 136 17.37 -9.33 5.47
C LEU A 136 18.85 -9.62 5.20
N GLU A 137 19.57 -10.09 6.23
CA GLU A 137 21.02 -10.26 6.17
C GLU A 137 21.45 -11.45 5.29
N ASN A 138 20.62 -12.49 5.22
CA ASN A 138 21.00 -13.75 4.56
C ASN A 138 20.32 -13.95 3.20
N THR A 139 19.10 -13.45 3.01
CA THR A 139 18.29 -13.72 1.81
C THR A 139 18.24 -12.56 0.84
N LEU A 140 18.46 -11.32 1.30
CA LEU A 140 18.43 -10.11 0.46
C LEU A 140 19.83 -9.49 0.31
N ASP A 141 19.96 -8.64 -0.69
CA ASP A 141 21.11 -7.73 -0.84
C ASP A 141 20.71 -6.36 -0.26
N GLU A 142 20.94 -6.19 1.04
CA GLU A 142 20.58 -4.98 1.80
C GLU A 142 21.21 -3.71 1.22
N SER A 143 22.40 -3.80 0.60
CA SER A 143 23.11 -2.64 0.06
C SER A 143 22.31 -1.89 -1.00
N ARG A 144 21.41 -2.60 -1.68
CA ARG A 144 20.50 -2.11 -2.73
C ARG A 144 19.16 -1.61 -2.19
N LEU A 145 18.88 -1.85 -0.92
CA LEU A 145 17.61 -1.51 -0.25
C LEU A 145 17.75 -0.35 0.73
N LYS A 146 18.97 0.15 0.98
CA LYS A 146 19.29 1.21 1.96
C LYS A 146 18.56 2.54 1.79
N ASN A 147 17.98 2.79 0.61
CA ASN A 147 17.22 4.01 0.33
C ASN A 147 15.76 3.94 0.79
N TYR A 148 15.27 2.74 1.13
CA TYR A 148 13.94 2.54 1.67
C TYR A 148 13.93 2.57 3.19
N ALA A 149 12.77 2.88 3.77
CA ALA A 149 12.56 2.73 5.19
C ALA A 149 12.55 1.25 5.59
N PHE A 150 13.14 0.93 6.74
CA PHE A 150 13.13 -0.43 7.29
C PHE A 150 12.26 -0.55 8.53
N TRP A 151 11.45 -1.60 8.54
CA TRP A 151 10.75 -2.13 9.69
C TRP A 151 11.27 -3.55 9.97
N ILE A 152 12.08 -3.74 11.00
CA ILE A 152 12.77 -5.02 11.22
C ILE A 152 12.17 -5.77 12.40
N ALA A 153 11.85 -7.04 12.18
CA ALA A 153 11.46 -7.96 13.25
C ALA A 153 12.68 -8.62 13.90
N ARG A 154 12.74 -8.54 15.23
CA ARG A 154 13.64 -9.33 16.08
C ARG A 154 13.11 -9.36 17.51
N TYR A 155 12.64 -10.52 17.97
CA TYR A 155 12.09 -10.70 19.31
C TYR A 155 13.21 -11.02 20.31
N ASN A 156 13.93 -9.98 20.71
CA ASN A 156 15.05 -10.08 21.65
C ASN A 156 15.15 -8.78 22.49
N ARG A 157 16.00 -8.74 23.51
CA ARG A 157 16.22 -7.53 24.33
C ARG A 157 16.79 -6.37 23.53
N THR A 158 17.57 -6.65 22.49
CA THR A 158 18.15 -5.65 21.60
C THR A 158 17.98 -6.06 20.14
N LEU A 159 17.74 -5.07 19.27
CA LEU A 159 17.70 -5.29 17.83
C LEU A 159 19.10 -5.59 17.26
N GLY A 160 20.15 -4.97 17.81
CA GLY A 160 21.54 -5.16 17.37
C GLY A 160 21.86 -4.61 15.98
N ARG A 161 21.06 -3.64 15.50
CA ARG A 161 21.26 -2.87 14.27
C ARG A 161 20.40 -1.61 14.29
N SER A 162 20.70 -0.65 13.43
CA SER A 162 19.81 0.49 13.16
C SER A 162 18.64 0.08 12.27
N THR A 163 17.51 0.75 12.47
CA THR A 163 16.29 0.60 11.67
C THR A 163 15.39 1.82 11.90
N ASP A 164 14.36 2.02 11.08
CA ASP A 164 13.36 3.06 11.32
C ASP A 164 12.28 2.59 12.29
N ILE A 165 11.86 1.32 12.20
CA ILE A 165 10.88 0.69 13.09
C ILE A 165 11.36 -0.70 13.51
N TRP A 166 11.21 -1.04 14.78
CA TRP A 166 11.53 -2.35 15.33
C TRP A 166 10.28 -3.05 15.84
N GLN A 167 9.96 -4.21 15.26
CA GLN A 167 9.00 -5.16 15.85
C GLN A 167 9.74 -6.01 16.89
N HIS A 168 9.42 -5.80 18.16
CA HIS A 168 10.19 -6.35 19.27
C HIS A 168 9.45 -7.46 20.03
N SER A 169 8.18 -7.69 19.74
CA SER A 169 7.37 -8.76 20.33
C SER A 169 6.21 -9.12 19.41
N ASP A 170 5.85 -10.41 19.40
CA ASP A 170 4.69 -11.01 18.73
C ASP A 170 3.54 -11.37 19.71
N SER A 171 3.68 -10.96 20.97
CA SER A 171 2.93 -11.51 22.09
C SER A 171 2.50 -10.45 23.09
N GLY A 172 2.41 -9.20 22.62
CA GLY A 172 1.92 -8.06 23.37
C GLY A 172 0.45 -8.18 23.77
N LYS A 173 0.08 -7.36 24.75
CA LYS A 173 -1.30 -7.15 25.18
C LYS A 173 -1.59 -5.65 25.16
N VAL A 174 -2.63 -5.24 24.44
CA VAL A 174 -3.06 -3.85 24.31
C VAL A 174 -4.56 -3.80 24.56
N SER A 175 -5.00 -2.93 25.47
CA SER A 175 -6.42 -2.73 25.76
C SER A 175 -7.18 -2.41 24.48
N GLY A 176 -8.31 -3.09 24.27
CA GLY A 176 -9.09 -3.02 23.03
C GLY A 176 -8.80 -4.14 22.03
N ILE A 177 -7.79 -4.99 22.28
CA ILE A 177 -7.49 -6.20 21.50
C ILE A 177 -7.51 -7.41 22.44
N SER A 178 -8.33 -8.42 22.12
CA SER A 178 -8.52 -9.60 22.97
C SER A 178 -7.44 -10.67 22.79
N THR A 179 -6.76 -10.66 21.64
CA THR A 179 -5.69 -11.59 21.29
C THR A 179 -4.31 -10.98 21.52
N LYS A 180 -3.26 -11.77 21.27
CA LYS A 180 -1.89 -11.27 21.20
C LYS A 180 -1.74 -10.32 20.00
N VAL A 181 -0.91 -9.30 20.17
CA VAL A 181 -0.61 -8.31 19.12
C VAL A 181 0.88 -8.01 19.07
N ASP A 182 1.35 -7.76 17.86
CA ASP A 182 2.73 -7.42 17.58
C ASP A 182 3.01 -5.98 18.06
N LEU A 183 4.15 -5.79 18.73
CA LEU A 183 4.54 -4.52 19.34
C LEU A 183 5.73 -3.90 18.61
N ASN A 184 5.59 -2.61 18.30
CA ASN A 184 6.53 -1.86 17.49
C ASN A 184 7.03 -0.61 18.21
N ILE A 185 8.30 -0.30 17.97
CA ILE A 185 8.93 0.97 18.34
C ILE A 185 9.44 1.64 17.08
N ALA A 186 8.95 2.85 16.78
CA ALA A 186 9.51 3.69 15.73
C ALA A 186 10.60 4.61 16.28
N TYR A 187 11.79 4.54 15.67
CA TYR A 187 12.93 5.42 15.93
C TYR A 187 12.93 6.65 15.03
N ARG A 188 12.27 6.56 13.86
CA ARG A 188 11.99 7.70 12.98
C ARG A 188 10.52 8.11 13.11
N ASP A 189 10.29 9.40 13.29
CA ASP A 189 8.93 9.94 13.22
C ASP A 189 8.50 10.13 11.77
N PHE A 190 7.59 9.26 11.32
CA PHE A 190 7.06 9.33 9.96
C PHE A 190 5.93 10.34 9.78
N THR A 191 5.45 10.97 10.86
CA THR A 191 4.36 11.96 10.78
C THR A 191 4.78 13.24 10.08
N ASN A 192 6.07 13.59 10.15
CA ASN A 192 6.63 14.77 9.50
C ASN A 192 7.13 14.49 8.06
N THR A 193 7.51 13.25 7.73
CA THR A 193 8.00 12.87 6.38
C THR A 193 6.91 12.63 5.34
N ILE A 194 5.63 12.55 5.72
CA ILE A 194 4.53 12.51 4.73
C ILE A 194 4.41 13.86 4.00
N ASN A 195 4.94 14.93 4.60
CA ASN A 195 5.00 16.24 3.97
C ASN A 195 6.19 16.42 3.03
N THR A 196 7.24 15.59 3.05
CA THR A 196 8.41 15.75 2.16
C THR A 196 8.32 14.96 0.85
N PHE A 197 7.30 14.11 0.68
CA PHE A 197 6.91 13.55 -0.64
C PHE A 197 5.68 14.25 -1.24
N ARG A 198 5.14 15.25 -0.52
CA ARG A 198 4.07 16.16 -0.97
C ARG A 198 4.58 17.56 -1.33
N THR A 199 5.90 17.76 -1.37
CA THR A 199 6.52 19.07 -1.67
C THR A 199 6.92 19.28 -3.12
N ASP A 200 6.38 18.48 -4.05
CA ASP A 200 6.08 18.98 -5.40
C ASP A 200 4.56 19.13 -5.50
N GLU A 201 4.10 20.31 -5.07
CA GLU A 201 2.70 20.78 -4.95
C GLU A 201 1.72 19.95 -4.09
N PRO A 202 0.81 20.62 -3.35
CA PRO A 202 -0.35 19.95 -2.83
C PRO A 202 -1.09 19.32 -4.01
N ARG A 203 -1.28 17.99 -3.98
CA ARG A 203 -2.31 17.34 -4.79
C ARG A 203 -3.63 17.98 -4.39
N ALA A 204 -4.01 19.05 -5.11
CA ALA A 204 -5.39 19.40 -5.31
C ALA A 204 -6.11 18.08 -5.53
N LEU A 205 -7.19 17.85 -4.79
CA LEU A 205 -8.16 16.80 -5.10
C LEU A 205 -8.23 16.74 -6.63
N LYS A 206 -7.70 15.67 -7.24
CA LYS A 206 -7.95 15.42 -8.65
C LYS A 206 -9.44 15.09 -8.69
N THR A 207 -10.27 16.12 -8.77
CA THR A 207 -11.38 16.08 -9.70
C THR A 207 -10.72 15.61 -10.99
N GLU A 208 -10.92 14.34 -11.33
CA GLU A 208 -10.65 13.93 -12.70
C GLU A 208 -11.38 14.94 -13.56
N THR A 209 -10.63 15.80 -14.25
CA THR A 209 -11.19 16.56 -15.35
C THR A 209 -11.57 15.50 -16.37
N THR A 210 -12.80 14.98 -16.25
CA THR A 210 -13.42 14.09 -17.22
C THR A 210 -13.32 14.82 -18.54
N SER A 211 -12.33 14.44 -19.35
CA SER A 211 -12.18 15.00 -20.67
C SER A 211 -13.32 14.43 -21.51
N THR A 212 -14.32 15.26 -21.80
CA THR A 212 -15.48 14.85 -22.59
C THR A 212 -15.37 15.34 -24.03
N TYR A 213 -15.71 14.49 -24.98
CA TYR A 213 -15.87 14.82 -26.39
C TYR A 213 -17.34 14.80 -26.78
N THR A 214 -17.83 15.84 -27.45
CA THR A 214 -19.18 15.85 -28.01
C THR A 214 -19.11 15.32 -29.45
N VAL A 215 -19.80 14.21 -29.72
CA VAL A 215 -19.85 13.59 -31.04
C VAL A 215 -20.44 14.58 -32.06
N THR A 216 -19.74 14.75 -33.18
CA THR A 216 -20.13 15.62 -34.28
C THR A 216 -20.52 14.81 -35.51
N LYS A 217 -21.11 15.47 -36.52
CA LYS A 217 -21.56 14.80 -37.74
C LYS A 217 -20.37 14.15 -38.46
N GLY A 218 -20.44 12.83 -38.66
CA GLY A 218 -19.42 12.04 -39.39
C GLY A 218 -18.42 11.31 -38.49
N ASP A 219 -18.50 11.47 -37.18
CA ASP A 219 -17.60 10.79 -36.26
C ASP A 219 -17.80 9.26 -36.21
N LYS A 220 -16.69 8.55 -35.99
CA LYS A 220 -16.66 7.13 -35.61
C LYS A 220 -15.83 6.97 -34.34
N LEU A 221 -16.20 6.04 -33.46
CA LEU A 221 -15.44 5.78 -32.23
C LEU A 221 -13.95 5.49 -32.49
N SER A 222 -13.61 4.83 -33.60
CA SER A 222 -12.22 4.56 -33.98
C SER A 222 -11.41 5.83 -34.27
N PHE A 223 -12.01 6.82 -34.93
CA PHE A 223 -11.36 8.10 -35.20
C PHE A 223 -11.22 8.94 -33.93
N ILE A 224 -12.25 8.97 -33.09
CA ILE A 224 -12.21 9.64 -31.79
C ILE A 224 -11.12 9.00 -30.91
N ALA A 225 -11.10 7.67 -30.81
CA ALA A 225 -10.10 6.94 -30.04
C ALA A 225 -8.69 7.27 -30.49
N LYS A 226 -8.41 7.20 -31.80
CA LYS A 226 -7.10 7.53 -32.37
C LYS A 226 -6.71 8.98 -32.10
N LYS A 227 -7.62 9.93 -32.34
CA LYS A 227 -7.40 11.37 -32.14
C LYS A 227 -7.08 11.71 -30.68
N HIS A 228 -7.73 11.02 -29.75
CA HIS A 228 -7.59 11.27 -28.31
C HIS A 228 -6.61 10.31 -27.62
N LYS A 229 -5.82 9.54 -28.38
CA LYS A 229 -4.81 8.60 -27.88
C LYS A 229 -5.40 7.62 -26.85
N THR A 230 -6.58 7.07 -27.15
CA THR A 230 -7.26 6.01 -26.39
C THR A 230 -7.68 4.88 -27.35
N THR A 231 -8.40 3.87 -26.86
CA THR A 231 -8.89 2.74 -27.68
C THR A 231 -10.41 2.74 -27.76
N VAL A 232 -10.96 2.13 -28.81
CA VAL A 232 -12.42 1.94 -28.93
C VAL A 232 -12.96 1.18 -27.73
N ASN A 233 -12.28 0.11 -27.30
CA ASN A 233 -12.68 -0.68 -26.13
C ASN A 233 -12.71 0.15 -24.84
N SER A 234 -11.74 1.05 -24.67
CA SER A 234 -11.72 1.99 -23.54
C SER A 234 -12.92 2.95 -23.60
N LEU A 235 -13.19 3.56 -24.76
CA LEU A 235 -14.36 4.44 -24.92
C LEU A 235 -15.68 3.72 -24.68
N VAL A 236 -15.81 2.48 -25.16
CA VAL A 236 -17.00 1.65 -25.02
C VAL A 236 -17.28 1.33 -23.56
N SER A 237 -16.27 0.82 -22.84
CA SER A 237 -16.39 0.48 -21.42
C SER A 237 -16.64 1.72 -20.55
N LEU A 238 -15.90 2.81 -20.79
CA LEU A 238 -15.98 4.04 -20.01
C LEU A 238 -17.34 4.77 -20.15
N ASN A 239 -18.02 4.58 -21.30
CA ASN A 239 -19.28 5.26 -21.60
C ASN A 239 -20.49 4.33 -21.64
N GLY A 240 -20.34 3.05 -21.30
CA GLY A 240 -21.43 2.07 -21.34
C GLY A 240 -22.07 1.90 -22.72
N ILE A 241 -21.29 2.04 -23.80
CA ILE A 241 -21.79 1.93 -25.17
C ILE A 241 -22.03 0.45 -25.48
N LYS A 242 -23.27 0.08 -25.83
CA LYS A 242 -23.61 -1.32 -26.12
C LYS A 242 -23.20 -1.75 -27.53
N ASP A 243 -23.26 -0.84 -28.49
CA ASP A 243 -22.88 -1.07 -29.89
C ASP A 243 -21.84 -0.01 -30.31
N PRO A 244 -20.56 -0.38 -30.48
CA PRO A 244 -19.50 0.56 -30.85
C PRO A 244 -19.71 1.26 -32.21
N ASN A 245 -20.63 0.78 -33.05
CA ASN A 245 -20.97 1.39 -34.33
C ASN A 245 -22.14 2.41 -34.22
N LYS A 246 -22.75 2.56 -33.03
CA LYS A 246 -23.87 3.47 -32.80
C LYS A 246 -23.50 4.52 -31.75
N ILE A 247 -23.04 5.67 -32.26
CA ILE A 247 -22.90 6.91 -31.49
C ILE A 247 -23.75 8.01 -32.13
N TYR A 248 -24.26 8.93 -31.32
CA TYR A 248 -25.22 9.94 -31.76
C TYR A 248 -24.58 11.34 -31.75
N ILE A 249 -24.92 12.16 -32.74
CA ILE A 249 -24.49 13.57 -32.77
C ILE A 249 -24.99 14.26 -31.49
N GLY A 250 -24.10 15.00 -30.82
CA GLY A 250 -24.37 15.63 -29.53
C GLY A 250 -24.12 14.75 -28.30
N GLN A 251 -23.87 13.44 -28.49
CA GLN A 251 -23.53 12.54 -27.39
C GLN A 251 -22.19 12.94 -26.77
N LYS A 252 -22.16 13.09 -25.45
CA LYS A 252 -20.91 13.34 -24.70
C LYS A 252 -20.25 12.02 -24.34
N LEU A 253 -19.00 11.86 -24.77
CA LEU A 253 -18.15 10.71 -24.48
C LEU A 253 -17.04 11.11 -23.52
N ARG A 254 -16.91 10.42 -22.39
CA ARG A 254 -15.74 10.43 -21.53
C ARG A 254 -14.57 9.79 -22.25
N LEU A 255 -13.41 10.42 -22.24
CA LEU A 255 -12.22 9.98 -23.00
C LEU A 255 -11.15 9.31 -22.13
N LYS A 256 -11.08 9.67 -20.85
CA LYS A 256 -10.16 9.15 -19.82
C LYS A 256 -10.83 9.29 -18.47
#